data_AF-A0A975TL93-F1
#
_entry.id   AF-A0A975TL93-F1
#
_cell.length_a   1.000
_cell.length_b   1.000
_cell.length_c   1.000
_cell.angle_alpha   90.00
_cell.angle_beta   90.00
_cell.angle_gamma   90.00
#
_symmetry.space_group_name_H-M   'P 1'
#
loop_
_entity.id
_entity.type
_entity.pdbx_description
1 polymer ?
#
loop_
_entity_poly.entity_id
_entity_poly.type
_entity_poly.pdbx_seq_one_letter_code
_entity_poly.pdbx_strand_id
1 'polypeptide(L)'
;MLSRRRAIRIGLTAGALGVTGATGWTAQALSSRGARSTAGASTAAQVTPFGVPLTRPPVLEPVRRSATTDYYSVVMTKARREILPGTATELFTYNGSFPGPTIRARSGRTVVVKQVNSLTMPTSVHLHGGNNPPADDGGAMDTIAPGASRTYTYANAQPAATLWMHDHAHHMESEHVYRGLSNVYLLGDDREDALGLPSGEFEMPLVLRDARFDANAQLVYEMDDAFNRTTILVNGRPWPVMKVKGRKYRLRLVNASNLRFFALELSDGSPMTQIGSDGGLLEKPVPTTQLLLTPGERADLVVDFAQYRPGTQLVLKNVMGPGPVEEVGQVMRFDVGARVHDPSRVPATLTSLPTPRKATVERSFQLSMDETGATQQGYINGKGYDPNRIDTTVNWGATEIWTVTNASTLIPHNFHMHLVQFRVLERDGGPVPASEAGRKDTVVVMPGQTVKLLVTFDSHRGVFPYHCHLIDHGGMGMMANFKVV
;
A
#
# COMPACT_ATOMS: atom_id res chain seq x y z
N MET A 1 36.84 -21.58 37.37
CA MET A 1 36.00 -22.13 36.28
C MET A 1 34.62 -21.55 36.41
N LEU A 2 34.19 -20.81 35.38
CA LEU A 2 33.03 -19.93 35.33
C LEU A 2 31.84 -20.66 34.69
N SER A 3 30.63 -20.52 35.23
CA SER A 3 29.42 -20.65 34.39
C SER A 3 28.26 -19.72 34.83
N ARG A 4 28.05 -18.72 33.97
CA ARG A 4 26.80 -18.08 33.50
C ARG A 4 25.60 -18.03 34.45
N ARG A 5 25.48 -16.91 35.16
CA ARG A 5 24.20 -16.22 35.41
C ARG A 5 24.37 -14.74 35.07
N ARG A 6 23.67 -14.24 34.05
CA ARG A 6 23.44 -12.80 33.88
C ARG A 6 21.95 -12.59 33.60
N ALA A 7 21.30 -12.05 34.64
CA ALA A 7 20.00 -11.42 34.57
C ALA A 7 20.13 -10.08 33.84
N ILE A 8 19.13 -9.79 33.01
CA ILE A 8 18.92 -8.49 32.38
C ILE A 8 18.46 -7.51 33.47
N ARG A 9 19.22 -6.43 33.65
CA ARG A 9 18.77 -5.20 34.34
C ARG A 9 18.69 -4.12 33.26
N ILE A 10 17.47 -3.65 32.96
CA ILE A 10 17.27 -2.37 32.29
C ILE A 10 16.62 -1.44 33.31
N GLY A 11 17.27 -0.31 33.55
CA GLY A 11 16.90 0.66 34.56
C GLY A 11 15.63 1.41 34.18
N LEU A 12 14.72 1.46 35.14
CA LEU A 12 13.69 2.48 35.25
C LEU A 12 14.33 3.74 35.85
N THR A 13 14.33 4.84 35.12
CA THR A 13 14.36 6.17 35.72
C THR A 13 13.09 6.90 35.33
N ALA A 14 12.21 7.04 36.31
CA ALA A 14 11.04 7.90 36.28
C ALA A 14 11.49 9.37 36.42
N GLY A 15 10.96 10.22 35.55
CA GLY A 15 11.06 11.68 35.62
C GLY A 15 9.79 12.28 35.00
N ALA A 16 9.12 13.13 35.77
CA ALA A 16 7.71 13.47 35.62
C ALA A 16 7.37 14.54 34.55
N LEU A 17 6.12 14.47 34.09
CA LEU A 17 5.21 15.53 33.65
C LEU A 17 5.65 16.46 32.50
N GLY A 18 5.06 16.19 31.32
CA GLY A 18 4.93 17.14 30.21
C GLY A 18 4.03 16.55 29.13
N VAL A 19 2.75 16.93 29.12
CA VAL A 19 1.78 16.56 28.08
C VAL A 19 2.23 17.16 26.76
N THR A 20 2.80 16.33 25.88
CA THR A 20 2.89 16.59 24.44
C THR A 20 2.48 15.33 23.71
N GLY A 21 1.42 15.44 22.92
CA GLY A 21 0.88 14.35 22.11
C GLY A 21 1.85 13.99 21.00
N ALA A 22 2.62 12.93 21.23
CA ALA A 22 3.31 12.16 20.21
C ALA A 22 3.14 10.69 20.58
N THR A 23 2.07 10.07 20.11
CA THR A 23 1.97 8.61 20.07
C THR A 23 2.97 8.12 19.02
N GLY A 24 4.25 8.05 19.41
CA GLY A 24 5.28 7.41 18.62
C GLY A 24 4.98 5.92 18.55
N TRP A 25 4.81 5.40 17.34
CA TRP A 25 4.74 3.96 17.10
C TRP A 25 6.11 3.35 17.45
N THR A 26 6.32 2.97 18.71
CA THR A 26 7.47 2.12 19.07
C THR A 26 7.17 0.69 18.64
N ALA A 27 7.28 0.40 17.34
CA ALA A 27 7.10 -0.94 16.80
C ALA A 27 8.40 -1.75 16.98
N GLN A 28 8.58 -2.36 18.16
CA GLN A 28 9.38 -3.58 18.28
C GLN A 28 8.49 -4.77 17.90
N ALA A 29 8.25 -4.99 16.61
CA ALA A 29 7.48 -6.16 16.18
C ALA A 29 7.69 -6.48 14.70
N LEU A 30 8.93 -6.76 14.31
CA LEU A 30 9.21 -7.76 13.29
C LEU A 30 10.42 -8.52 13.84
N SER A 31 10.15 -9.65 14.50
CA SER A 31 11.16 -10.65 14.83
C SER A 31 10.56 -12.02 14.49
N SER A 32 10.41 -12.31 13.20
CA SER A 32 10.34 -13.71 12.80
C SER A 32 11.74 -14.30 12.99
N ARG A 33 11.81 -15.54 13.49
CA ARG A 33 13.04 -16.32 13.57
C ARG A 33 13.49 -16.70 12.14
N GLY A 34 13.92 -15.72 11.36
CA GLY A 34 14.72 -15.95 10.17
C GLY A 34 16.17 -16.14 10.62
N ALA A 35 16.60 -17.38 10.83
CA ALA A 35 18.02 -17.66 10.78
C ALA A 35 18.51 -17.19 9.41
N ARG A 36 19.48 -16.27 9.35
CA ARG A 36 20.22 -15.98 8.11
C ARG A 36 20.63 -17.33 7.53
N SER A 37 20.13 -17.70 6.36
CA SER A 37 20.77 -18.78 5.61
C SER A 37 22.19 -18.30 5.31
N THR A 38 23.18 -18.89 5.96
CA THR A 38 24.59 -18.69 5.65
C THR A 38 24.98 -19.35 4.32
N ALA A 39 24.02 -19.94 3.61
CA ALA A 39 24.18 -20.44 2.25
C ALA A 39 24.23 -19.25 1.27
N GLY A 40 25.44 -18.78 1.01
CA GLY A 40 25.76 -17.92 -0.13
C GLY A 40 25.22 -16.49 0.01
N ALA A 41 25.92 -15.65 0.76
CA ALA A 41 25.88 -14.20 0.54
C ALA A 41 26.46 -13.93 -0.86
N SER A 42 25.64 -14.15 -1.89
CA SER A 42 25.92 -13.67 -3.23
C SER A 42 25.78 -12.15 -3.12
N THR A 43 26.90 -11.44 -3.11
CA THR A 43 26.93 -9.99 -3.10
C THR A 43 26.29 -9.50 -4.38
N ALA A 44 24.98 -9.26 -4.37
CA ALA A 44 24.35 -8.39 -5.34
C ALA A 44 25.20 -7.11 -5.39
N ALA A 45 25.43 -6.58 -6.61
CA ALA A 45 26.24 -5.39 -6.80
C ALA A 45 25.82 -4.32 -5.78
N GLN A 46 26.77 -3.81 -4.98
CA GLN A 46 26.49 -2.77 -4.01
C GLN A 46 26.01 -1.53 -4.76
N VAL A 47 24.69 -1.33 -4.85
CA VAL A 47 24.11 -0.15 -5.44
C VAL A 47 24.30 0.99 -4.45
N THR A 48 25.09 1.99 -4.85
CA THR A 48 25.23 3.21 -4.07
C THR A 48 23.88 3.94 -4.01
N PRO A 49 23.31 4.19 -2.82
CA PRO A 49 22.09 4.97 -2.70
C PRO A 49 22.21 6.32 -3.41
N PHE A 50 21.10 6.78 -3.99
CA PHE A 50 21.02 8.07 -4.67
C PHE A 50 21.90 8.19 -5.94
N GLY A 51 22.31 7.06 -6.52
CA GLY A 51 23.08 6.99 -7.76
C GLY A 51 22.25 7.09 -9.05
N VAL A 52 20.92 6.94 -8.97
CA VAL A 52 20.02 6.91 -10.13
C VAL A 52 18.88 7.94 -10.00
N PRO A 53 18.38 8.51 -11.12
CA PRO A 53 17.23 9.40 -11.07
C PRO A 53 15.92 8.62 -10.82
N LEU A 54 14.99 9.26 -10.13
CA LEU A 54 13.61 8.78 -10.04
C LEU A 54 12.97 8.82 -11.43
N THR A 55 12.22 7.77 -11.77
CA THR A 55 11.38 7.73 -12.96
C THR A 55 9.91 7.87 -12.60
N ARG A 56 9.17 8.63 -13.42
CA ARG A 56 7.71 8.67 -13.36
C ARG A 56 7.16 7.41 -14.06
N PRO A 57 6.24 6.66 -13.45
CA PRO A 57 5.57 5.57 -14.15
C PRO A 57 4.87 6.11 -15.41
N PRO A 58 5.00 5.45 -16.57
CA PRO A 58 4.37 5.92 -17.82
C PRO A 58 2.86 5.99 -17.64
N VAL A 59 2.19 6.94 -18.30
CA VAL A 59 0.72 6.99 -18.33
C VAL A 59 0.22 6.14 -19.49
N LEU A 60 -0.74 5.25 -19.22
CA LEU A 60 -1.37 4.46 -20.27
C LEU A 60 -2.40 5.31 -21.00
N GLU A 61 -2.31 5.35 -22.33
CA GLU A 61 -3.33 5.97 -23.17
C GLU A 61 -4.43 4.94 -23.51
N PRO A 62 -5.72 5.36 -23.54
CA PRO A 62 -6.80 4.51 -24.02
C PRO A 62 -6.58 4.13 -25.49
N VAL A 63 -6.83 2.87 -25.82
CA VAL A 63 -6.85 2.39 -27.21
C VAL A 63 -8.05 2.93 -27.99
N ARG A 64 -9.12 3.31 -27.27
CA ARG A 64 -10.31 3.94 -27.83
C ARG A 64 -10.98 4.80 -26.75
N ARG A 65 -11.56 5.92 -27.18
CA ARG A 65 -12.44 6.75 -26.35
C ARG A 65 -13.81 6.86 -27.01
N SER A 66 -14.85 6.88 -26.19
CA SER A 66 -16.22 7.26 -26.57
C SER A 66 -16.65 8.49 -25.77
N ALA A 67 -17.90 8.95 -25.94
CA ALA A 67 -18.42 10.07 -25.18
C ALA A 67 -18.34 9.84 -23.66
N THR A 68 -18.61 8.62 -23.19
CA THR A 68 -18.74 8.29 -21.75
C THR A 68 -17.71 7.28 -21.24
N THR A 69 -16.93 6.65 -22.12
CA THR A 69 -16.07 5.51 -21.75
C THR A 69 -14.69 5.59 -22.39
N ASP A 70 -13.65 5.32 -21.59
CA ASP A 70 -12.29 5.06 -22.06
C ASP A 70 -11.99 3.57 -22.03
N TYR A 71 -11.38 3.06 -23.11
CA TYR A 71 -11.07 1.64 -23.28
C TYR A 71 -9.57 1.44 -23.30
N TYR A 72 -9.07 0.51 -22.49
CA TYR A 72 -7.67 0.18 -22.36
C TYR A 72 -7.43 -1.29 -22.69
N SER A 73 -6.20 -1.59 -23.11
CA SER A 73 -5.68 -2.95 -23.21
C SER A 73 -4.42 -3.05 -22.35
N VAL A 74 -4.42 -4.02 -21.44
CA VAL A 74 -3.30 -4.29 -20.54
C VAL A 74 -2.89 -5.74 -20.73
N VAL A 75 -1.63 -5.96 -21.06
CA VAL A 75 -1.05 -7.28 -21.31
C VAL A 75 -0.11 -7.60 -20.15
N MET A 76 -0.43 -8.66 -19.42
CA MET A 76 0.45 -9.27 -18.43
C MET A 76 1.48 -10.11 -19.17
N THR A 77 2.76 -9.75 -19.05
CA THR A 77 3.84 -10.42 -19.79
C THR A 77 5.16 -10.34 -19.03
N LYS A 78 6.09 -11.23 -19.38
CA LYS A 78 7.47 -11.14 -18.92
C LYS A 78 8.19 -10.01 -19.64
N ALA A 79 8.98 -9.24 -18.92
CA ALA A 79 9.86 -8.24 -19.52
C ALA A 79 11.20 -8.19 -18.79
N ARG A 80 12.26 -7.87 -19.53
CA ARG A 80 13.58 -7.56 -18.94
C ARG A 80 13.73 -6.05 -18.80
N ARG A 81 14.02 -5.56 -17.59
CA ARG A 81 14.23 -4.13 -17.32
C ARG A 81 15.46 -3.92 -16.45
N GLU A 82 16.10 -2.78 -16.62
CA GLU A 82 17.19 -2.36 -15.75
C GLU A 82 16.62 -1.80 -14.44
N ILE A 83 16.72 -2.60 -13.38
CA ILE A 83 16.39 -2.18 -12.01
C ILE A 83 17.67 -1.77 -11.30
N LEU A 84 18.64 -2.70 -11.19
CA LEU A 84 19.99 -2.38 -10.71
C LEU A 84 20.84 -1.88 -11.90
N PRO A 85 21.63 -0.80 -11.73
CA PRO A 85 22.41 -0.20 -12.81
C PRO A 85 23.27 -1.21 -13.58
N GLY A 86 23.19 -1.18 -14.91
CA GLY A 86 24.01 -2.02 -15.79
C GLY A 86 23.60 -3.50 -15.87
N THR A 87 22.45 -3.88 -15.29
CA THR A 87 21.96 -5.26 -15.29
C THR A 87 20.51 -5.34 -15.77
N ALA A 88 20.09 -6.51 -16.26
CA ALA A 88 18.72 -6.73 -16.70
C ALA A 88 18.02 -7.75 -15.79
N THR A 89 16.95 -7.34 -15.12
CA THR A 89 16.11 -8.15 -14.25
C THR A 89 14.87 -8.63 -15.03
N GLU A 90 14.55 -9.92 -14.97
CA GLU A 90 13.28 -10.45 -15.46
C GLU A 90 12.13 -10.13 -14.47
N LEU A 91 11.02 -9.63 -15.00
CA LEU A 91 9.86 -9.15 -14.25
C LEU A 91 8.58 -9.69 -14.85
N PHE A 92 7.52 -9.75 -14.06
CA PHE A 92 6.15 -9.83 -14.56
C PHE A 92 5.60 -8.41 -14.62
N THR A 93 5.02 -8.02 -15.75
CA THR A 93 4.70 -6.62 -16.02
C THR A 93 3.34 -6.45 -16.66
N TYR A 94 2.71 -5.32 -16.37
CA TYR A 94 1.65 -4.77 -17.22
C TYR A 94 2.29 -3.95 -18.35
N ASN A 95 2.03 -4.32 -19.60
CA ASN A 95 2.52 -3.66 -20.82
C ASN A 95 4.05 -3.48 -20.86
N GLY A 96 4.81 -4.42 -20.30
CA GLY A 96 6.27 -4.35 -20.30
C GLY A 96 6.86 -3.30 -19.38
N SER A 97 6.09 -2.60 -18.55
CA SER A 97 6.62 -1.58 -17.63
C SER A 97 6.67 -2.08 -16.19
N PHE A 98 7.63 -1.56 -15.41
CA PHE A 98 7.71 -1.78 -13.97
C PHE A 98 8.04 -0.48 -13.21
N PRO A 99 7.14 0.02 -12.35
CA PRO A 99 5.74 -0.39 -12.21
C PRO A 99 4.99 -0.35 -13.54
N GLY A 100 3.86 -1.05 -13.63
CA GLY A 100 3.00 -0.97 -14.80
C GLY A 100 2.52 0.46 -15.07
N PRO A 101 2.04 0.76 -16.29
CA PRO A 101 1.66 2.11 -16.65
C PRO A 101 0.46 2.59 -15.83
N THR A 102 0.51 3.85 -15.39
CA THR A 102 -0.55 4.51 -14.62
C THR A 102 -1.78 4.72 -15.49
N ILE A 103 -2.94 4.30 -15.03
CA ILE A 103 -4.22 4.68 -15.62
C ILE A 103 -4.70 5.96 -14.92
N ARG A 104 -4.97 7.02 -15.68
CA ARG A 104 -5.62 8.24 -15.16
C ARG A 104 -7.08 8.21 -15.58
N ALA A 105 -7.98 8.21 -14.60
CA ALA A 105 -9.42 8.13 -14.80
C ALA A 105 -10.14 9.33 -14.16
N ARG A 106 -11.44 9.44 -14.45
CA ARG A 106 -12.31 10.50 -13.95
C ARG A 106 -13.56 9.88 -13.32
N SER A 107 -13.96 10.40 -12.16
CA SER A 107 -15.19 9.97 -11.49
C SER A 107 -16.39 10.15 -12.41
N GLY A 108 -17.28 9.17 -12.44
CA GLY A 108 -18.45 9.13 -13.32
C GLY A 108 -18.17 8.82 -14.80
N ARG A 109 -16.90 8.73 -15.23
CA ARG A 109 -16.53 8.26 -16.56
C ARG A 109 -16.14 6.79 -16.51
N THR A 110 -16.83 5.95 -17.27
CA THR A 110 -16.55 4.51 -17.28
C THR A 110 -15.17 4.22 -17.87
N VAL A 111 -14.46 3.27 -17.27
CA VAL A 111 -13.22 2.71 -17.81
C VAL A 111 -13.42 1.22 -18.06
N VAL A 112 -13.08 0.76 -19.26
CA VAL A 112 -13.12 -0.66 -19.63
C VAL A 112 -11.70 -1.13 -19.91
N VAL A 113 -11.22 -2.15 -19.20
CA VAL A 113 -9.86 -2.67 -19.34
C VAL A 113 -9.92 -4.11 -19.81
N LYS A 114 -9.42 -4.38 -21.02
CA LYS A 114 -9.13 -5.75 -21.47
C LYS A 114 -7.77 -6.18 -20.90
N GLN A 115 -7.80 -7.10 -19.95
CA GLN A 115 -6.63 -7.77 -19.37
C GLN A 115 -6.31 -9.01 -20.18
N VAL A 116 -5.09 -9.11 -20.71
CA VAL A 116 -4.61 -10.25 -21.52
C VAL A 116 -3.49 -10.94 -20.75
N ASN A 117 -3.65 -12.22 -20.44
CA ASN A 117 -2.63 -12.99 -19.75
C ASN A 117 -1.70 -13.67 -20.78
N SER A 118 -0.50 -13.11 -20.96
CA SER A 118 0.58 -13.73 -21.78
C SER A 118 1.66 -14.37 -20.92
N LEU A 119 1.41 -14.57 -19.61
CA LEU A 119 2.24 -15.38 -18.74
C LEU A 119 1.85 -16.86 -18.88
N THR A 120 2.64 -17.73 -18.26
CA THR A 120 2.41 -19.18 -18.23
C THR A 120 1.60 -19.64 -17.02
N MET A 121 1.17 -18.72 -16.16
CA MET A 121 0.43 -18.98 -14.92
C MET A 121 -0.90 -18.21 -14.92
N PRO A 122 -1.97 -18.72 -14.28
CA PRO A 122 -3.21 -17.98 -14.09
C PRO A 122 -2.99 -16.68 -13.31
N THR A 123 -3.76 -15.64 -13.62
CA THR A 123 -3.69 -14.31 -12.97
C THR A 123 -5.09 -13.83 -12.62
N SER A 124 -5.29 -13.00 -11.61
CA SER A 124 -6.57 -12.31 -11.34
C SER A 124 -6.27 -10.85 -11.07
N VAL A 125 -6.94 -9.90 -11.71
CA VAL A 125 -6.58 -8.48 -11.55
C VAL A 125 -7.61 -7.76 -10.69
N HIS A 126 -7.18 -7.31 -9.51
CA HIS A 126 -7.98 -6.51 -8.59
C HIS A 126 -7.68 -5.02 -8.77
N LEU A 127 -8.72 -4.17 -8.83
CA LEU A 127 -8.59 -2.71 -8.69
C LEU A 127 -8.81 -2.34 -7.22
N HIS A 128 -7.72 -2.30 -6.46
CA HIS A 128 -7.72 -2.01 -5.03
C HIS A 128 -8.25 -0.62 -4.73
N GLY A 129 -9.26 -0.58 -3.86
CA GLY A 129 -9.99 0.63 -3.48
C GLY A 129 -11.11 0.98 -4.45
N GLY A 130 -11.35 0.16 -5.49
CA GLY A 130 -12.43 0.32 -6.45
C GLY A 130 -13.78 -0.16 -5.91
N ASN A 131 -14.83 0.62 -6.14
CA ASN A 131 -16.22 0.27 -5.88
C ASN A 131 -16.80 -0.41 -7.13
N ASN A 132 -16.57 -1.71 -7.25
CA ASN A 132 -16.92 -2.50 -8.43
C ASN A 132 -17.93 -3.63 -8.09
N PRO A 133 -18.75 -4.08 -9.04
CA PRO A 133 -19.51 -5.31 -8.87
C PRO A 133 -18.55 -6.52 -8.81
N PRO A 134 -18.97 -7.67 -8.24
CA PRO A 134 -18.08 -8.83 -8.07
C PRO A 134 -17.43 -9.31 -9.38
N ALA A 135 -18.19 -9.25 -10.48
CA ALA A 135 -17.72 -9.69 -11.80
C ALA A 135 -16.57 -8.84 -12.35
N ASP A 136 -16.40 -7.61 -11.86
CA ASP A 136 -15.36 -6.67 -12.27
C ASP A 136 -14.39 -6.35 -11.12
N ASP A 137 -14.46 -7.08 -10.01
CA ASP A 137 -13.67 -6.78 -8.80
C ASP A 137 -12.29 -7.47 -8.83
N GLY A 138 -12.18 -8.64 -9.48
CA GLY A 138 -10.95 -9.42 -9.50
C GLY A 138 -10.82 -10.37 -8.32
N GLY A 139 -11.90 -11.12 -8.02
CA GLY A 139 -11.91 -12.11 -6.94
C GLY A 139 -10.77 -13.12 -7.04
N ALA A 140 -10.39 -13.69 -5.90
CA ALA A 140 -9.12 -14.42 -5.80
C ALA A 140 -9.06 -15.72 -6.64
N MET A 141 -10.22 -16.35 -6.88
CA MET A 141 -10.35 -17.54 -7.73
C MET A 141 -10.80 -17.23 -9.16
N ASP A 142 -11.06 -15.96 -9.45
CA ASP A 142 -11.68 -15.45 -10.67
C ASP A 142 -10.62 -15.25 -11.80
N THR A 143 -9.80 -16.28 -11.99
CA THR A 143 -8.54 -16.20 -12.74
C THR A 143 -8.71 -16.16 -14.27
N ILE A 144 -7.75 -15.52 -14.92
CA ILE A 144 -7.51 -15.46 -16.34
C ILE A 144 -6.44 -16.50 -16.66
N ALA A 145 -6.80 -17.56 -17.36
CA ALA A 145 -5.87 -18.61 -17.76
C ALA A 145 -4.75 -18.08 -18.69
N PRO A 146 -3.60 -18.76 -18.77
CA PRO A 146 -2.56 -18.47 -19.76
C PRO A 146 -3.12 -18.39 -21.19
N GLY A 147 -2.77 -17.34 -21.92
CA GLY A 147 -3.26 -17.08 -23.29
C GLY A 147 -4.69 -16.53 -23.37
N ALA A 148 -5.42 -16.45 -22.26
CA ALA A 148 -6.77 -15.93 -22.20
C ALA A 148 -6.80 -14.42 -21.92
N SER A 149 -7.99 -13.84 -22.00
CA SER A 149 -8.24 -12.45 -21.63
C SER A 149 -9.57 -12.29 -20.91
N ARG A 150 -9.66 -11.31 -20.02
CA ARG A 150 -10.91 -10.88 -19.36
C ARG A 150 -11.06 -9.37 -19.51
N THR A 151 -12.30 -8.92 -19.63
CA THR A 151 -12.62 -7.50 -19.66
C THR A 151 -13.25 -7.12 -18.33
N TYR A 152 -12.73 -6.05 -17.73
CA TYR A 152 -13.25 -5.44 -16.51
C TYR A 152 -13.87 -4.10 -16.85
N THR A 153 -15.03 -3.80 -16.26
CA THR A 153 -15.76 -2.53 -16.42
C THR A 153 -15.83 -1.79 -15.10
N TYR A 154 -15.10 -0.68 -15.00
CA TYR A 154 -15.08 0.19 -13.83
C TYR A 154 -15.98 1.39 -14.07
N ALA A 155 -17.08 1.46 -13.32
CA ALA A 155 -18.01 2.59 -13.40
C ALA A 155 -17.38 3.91 -12.91
N ASN A 156 -16.34 3.82 -12.05
CA ASN A 156 -15.70 4.96 -11.39
C ASN A 156 -16.70 5.84 -10.63
N ALA A 157 -17.73 5.23 -10.04
CA ALA A 157 -18.77 5.90 -9.27
C ALA A 157 -18.35 6.08 -7.80
N GLN A 158 -17.20 6.72 -7.58
CA GLN A 158 -16.64 7.02 -6.25
C GLN A 158 -15.84 8.33 -6.27
N PRO A 159 -15.55 8.95 -5.11
CA PRO A 159 -14.72 10.15 -5.03
C PRO A 159 -13.30 9.94 -5.58
N ALA A 160 -12.63 11.04 -5.94
CA ALA A 160 -11.22 11.02 -6.31
C ALA A 160 -10.35 10.35 -5.24
N ALA A 161 -9.44 9.47 -5.68
CA ALA A 161 -8.54 8.73 -4.81
C ALA A 161 -7.34 8.16 -5.59
N THR A 162 -6.28 7.81 -4.86
CA THR A 162 -5.20 6.97 -5.37
C THR A 162 -5.60 5.51 -5.22
N LEU A 163 -5.98 4.87 -6.31
CA LEU A 163 -6.19 3.43 -6.40
C LEU A 163 -4.94 2.78 -7.00
N TRP A 164 -4.90 1.46 -7.00
CA TRP A 164 -3.86 0.70 -7.68
C TRP A 164 -4.43 -0.64 -8.12
N MET A 165 -3.87 -1.23 -9.18
CA MET A 165 -4.24 -2.57 -9.59
C MET A 165 -3.09 -3.52 -9.34
N HIS A 166 -3.41 -4.74 -8.96
CA HIS A 166 -2.42 -5.78 -8.74
C HIS A 166 -3.01 -7.18 -8.98
N ASP A 167 -2.13 -8.16 -9.13
CA ASP A 167 -2.58 -9.55 -9.18
C ASP A 167 -3.15 -9.99 -7.82
N HIS A 168 -4.20 -10.80 -7.86
CA HIS A 168 -5.00 -11.29 -6.73
C HIS A 168 -5.28 -12.79 -6.88
N ALA A 169 -4.57 -13.51 -7.77
CA ALA A 169 -4.80 -14.95 -7.93
C ALA A 169 -4.37 -15.69 -6.66
N HIS A 170 -5.31 -16.38 -5.99
CA HIS A 170 -5.03 -17.02 -4.71
C HIS A 170 -3.83 -17.96 -4.80
N HIS A 171 -2.98 -17.95 -3.76
CA HIS A 171 -1.66 -18.60 -3.67
C HIS A 171 -0.56 -18.08 -4.62
N MET A 172 -0.89 -17.35 -5.69
CA MET A 172 0.10 -16.84 -6.65
C MET A 172 0.37 -15.34 -6.51
N GLU A 173 -0.60 -14.59 -5.97
CA GLU A 173 -0.57 -13.13 -5.82
C GLU A 173 0.73 -12.63 -5.19
N SER A 174 1.22 -13.32 -4.17
CA SER A 174 2.42 -12.95 -3.43
C SER A 174 3.65 -12.88 -4.35
N GLU A 175 3.88 -13.91 -5.17
CA GLU A 175 5.00 -13.91 -6.11
C GLU A 175 4.72 -12.99 -7.30
N HIS A 176 3.49 -12.96 -7.82
CA HIS A 176 3.11 -12.15 -8.97
C HIS A 176 3.29 -10.65 -8.73
N VAL A 177 2.78 -10.15 -7.60
CA VAL A 177 2.96 -8.76 -7.18
C VAL A 177 4.42 -8.47 -6.90
N TYR A 178 5.12 -9.40 -6.22
CA TYR A 178 6.56 -9.26 -5.98
C TYR A 178 7.38 -9.22 -7.28
N ARG A 179 7.00 -9.95 -8.33
CA ARG A 179 7.67 -9.89 -9.64
C ARG A 179 7.23 -8.72 -10.51
N GLY A 180 6.14 -8.04 -10.16
CA GLY A 180 5.83 -6.70 -10.65
C GLY A 180 4.48 -6.49 -11.32
N LEU A 181 3.52 -7.40 -11.14
CA LEU A 181 2.13 -7.19 -11.56
C LEU A 181 1.41 -6.18 -10.65
N SER A 182 1.83 -4.91 -10.72
CA SER A 182 1.16 -3.78 -10.08
C SER A 182 1.29 -2.48 -10.89
N ASN A 183 0.26 -1.64 -10.84
CA ASN A 183 0.29 -0.28 -11.40
C ASN A 183 -0.63 0.67 -10.61
N VAL A 184 -0.42 1.98 -10.78
CA VAL A 184 -1.25 3.00 -10.13
C VAL A 184 -2.48 3.31 -10.98
N TYR A 185 -3.62 3.52 -10.33
CA TYR A 185 -4.84 4.01 -10.94
C TYR A 185 -5.26 5.31 -10.25
N LEU A 186 -5.09 6.44 -10.92
CA LEU A 186 -5.41 7.76 -10.36
C LEU A 186 -6.81 8.16 -10.78
N LEU A 187 -7.76 8.12 -9.84
CA LEU A 187 -9.11 8.61 -10.06
C LEU A 187 -9.19 10.07 -9.62
N GLY A 188 -9.45 10.99 -10.56
CA GLY A 188 -9.69 12.41 -10.28
C GLY A 188 -11.16 12.78 -10.39
N ASP A 189 -11.53 13.94 -9.85
CA ASP A 189 -12.84 14.56 -10.00
C ASP A 189 -12.74 16.10 -10.02
N ASP A 190 -13.81 16.76 -10.46
CA ASP A 190 -13.84 18.23 -10.59
C ASP A 190 -13.74 18.94 -9.23
N ARG A 191 -14.12 18.28 -8.13
CA ARG A 191 -14.06 18.86 -6.79
C ARG A 191 -12.61 18.94 -6.32
N GLU A 192 -11.84 17.88 -6.51
CA GLU A 192 -10.40 17.84 -6.21
C GLU A 192 -9.64 18.84 -7.09
N ASP A 193 -9.97 18.93 -8.38
CA ASP A 193 -9.32 19.87 -9.31
C ASP A 193 -9.53 21.33 -8.87
N ALA A 194 -10.73 21.68 -8.37
CA ALA A 194 -11.07 23.02 -7.92
C ALA A 194 -10.29 23.48 -6.67
N LEU A 195 -9.66 22.57 -5.92
CA LEU A 195 -8.84 22.92 -4.74
C LEU A 195 -7.53 23.61 -5.12
N GLY A 196 -7.08 23.47 -6.38
CA GLY A 196 -5.80 24.02 -6.83
C GLY A 196 -4.58 23.38 -6.17
N LEU A 197 -4.67 22.08 -5.81
CA LEU A 197 -3.55 21.29 -5.28
C LEU A 197 -2.39 21.22 -6.30
N PRO A 198 -1.14 20.93 -5.88
CA PRO A 198 -0.05 20.71 -6.82
C PRO A 198 -0.42 19.61 -7.84
N SER A 199 -0.27 19.92 -9.11
CA SER A 199 -0.75 19.11 -10.24
C SER A 199 0.28 19.05 -11.38
N GLY A 200 0.00 18.25 -12.42
CA GLY A 200 0.87 18.12 -13.58
C GLY A 200 2.26 17.56 -13.22
N GLU A 201 3.33 18.28 -13.58
CA GLU A 201 4.70 17.87 -13.23
C GLU A 201 4.97 17.85 -11.71
N PHE A 202 4.16 18.57 -10.92
CA PHE A 202 4.28 18.70 -9.46
C PHE A 202 3.45 17.68 -8.67
N GLU A 203 2.73 16.80 -9.36
CA GLU A 203 2.10 15.61 -8.79
C GLU A 203 2.90 14.37 -9.18
N MET A 204 3.41 13.62 -8.21
CA MET A 204 4.26 12.43 -8.44
C MET A 204 3.71 11.20 -7.71
N PRO A 205 3.30 10.15 -8.45
CA PRO A 205 3.09 8.82 -7.88
C PRO A 205 4.41 8.23 -7.40
N LEU A 206 4.42 7.73 -6.16
CA LEU A 206 5.55 7.04 -5.55
C LEU A 206 5.10 5.64 -5.12
N VAL A 207 5.42 4.65 -5.95
CA VAL A 207 5.20 3.23 -5.65
C VAL A 207 6.39 2.72 -4.87
N LEU A 208 6.20 2.49 -3.57
CA LEU A 208 7.23 2.04 -2.64
C LEU A 208 7.19 0.52 -2.53
N ARG A 209 8.36 -0.10 -2.57
CA ARG A 209 8.51 -1.52 -2.26
C ARG A 209 9.94 -1.88 -1.87
N ASP A 210 10.12 -3.08 -1.33
CA ASP A 210 11.41 -3.72 -1.18
C ASP A 210 11.62 -4.87 -2.17
N ALA A 211 12.87 -5.30 -2.27
CA ALA A 211 13.31 -6.38 -3.12
C ALA A 211 14.58 -7.05 -2.58
N ARG A 212 14.74 -8.32 -2.93
CA ARG A 212 15.95 -9.13 -2.79
C ARG A 212 16.43 -9.52 -4.18
N PHE A 213 17.73 -9.38 -4.41
CA PHE A 213 18.38 -9.74 -5.67
C PHE A 213 19.43 -10.83 -5.44
N ASP A 214 19.56 -11.74 -6.40
CA ASP A 214 20.70 -12.65 -6.47
C ASP A 214 21.93 -11.99 -7.12
N ALA A 215 23.04 -12.73 -7.24
CA ALA A 215 24.27 -12.25 -7.87
C ALA A 215 24.11 -11.93 -9.37
N ASN A 216 23.05 -12.41 -10.01
CA ASN A 216 22.72 -12.14 -11.40
C ASN A 216 21.69 -11.00 -11.55
N ALA A 217 21.44 -10.24 -10.47
CA ALA A 217 20.45 -9.17 -10.40
C ALA A 217 19.02 -9.62 -10.76
N GLN A 218 18.67 -10.87 -10.48
CA GLN A 218 17.31 -11.39 -10.60
C GLN A 218 16.58 -11.28 -9.26
N LEU A 219 15.26 -11.02 -9.31
CA LEU A 219 14.41 -11.01 -8.12
C LEU A 219 14.32 -12.40 -7.52
N VAL A 220 14.66 -12.51 -6.24
CA VAL A 220 14.49 -13.70 -5.42
C VAL A 220 13.21 -13.53 -4.60
N TYR A 221 12.22 -14.37 -4.86
CA TYR A 221 11.00 -14.45 -4.05
C TYR A 221 11.09 -15.68 -3.15
N GLU A 222 10.97 -15.46 -1.85
CA GLU A 222 10.70 -16.51 -0.87
C GLU A 222 9.52 -16.02 -0.02
N MET A 223 8.60 -16.91 0.31
CA MET A 223 7.45 -16.60 1.15
C MET A 223 7.94 -16.19 2.56
N ASP A 224 7.43 -15.09 3.10
CA ASP A 224 7.76 -14.58 4.44
C ASP A 224 9.24 -14.21 4.66
N ASP A 225 9.95 -13.80 3.60
CA ASP A 225 11.39 -13.49 3.65
C ASP A 225 11.73 -12.00 3.85
N ALA A 226 10.87 -11.22 4.52
CA ALA A 226 10.98 -9.77 4.61
C ALA A 226 12.37 -9.24 5.07
N PHE A 227 13.09 -9.98 5.92
CA PHE A 227 14.44 -9.63 6.38
C PHE A 227 15.53 -9.71 5.31
N ASN A 228 15.30 -10.50 4.26
CA ASN A 228 16.24 -10.66 3.16
C ASN A 228 15.98 -9.65 2.02
N ARG A 229 14.87 -8.91 2.08
CA ARG A 229 14.50 -7.88 1.09
C ARG A 229 15.09 -6.53 1.49
N THR A 230 16.39 -6.36 1.23
CA THR A 230 17.13 -5.18 1.71
C THR A 230 17.33 -4.07 0.68
N THR A 231 16.88 -4.25 -0.56
CA THR A 231 16.89 -3.17 -1.57
C THR A 231 15.57 -2.42 -1.57
N ILE A 232 15.59 -1.12 -1.24
CA ILE A 232 14.40 -0.25 -1.31
C ILE A 232 14.25 0.34 -2.70
N LEU A 233 13.07 0.20 -3.29
CA LEU A 233 12.71 0.73 -4.60
C LEU A 233 11.61 1.79 -4.48
N VAL A 234 11.75 2.86 -5.27
CA VAL A 234 10.68 3.82 -5.55
C VAL A 234 10.48 3.88 -7.05
N ASN A 235 9.27 3.61 -7.52
CA ASN A 235 8.95 3.51 -8.94
C ASN A 235 9.92 2.60 -9.72
N GLY A 236 10.31 1.47 -9.11
CA GLY A 236 11.20 0.49 -9.72
C GLY A 236 12.69 0.90 -9.78
N ARG A 237 13.08 1.99 -9.11
CA ARG A 237 14.49 2.44 -9.02
C ARG A 237 15.03 2.30 -7.61
N PRO A 238 16.27 1.79 -7.41
CA PRO A 238 16.88 1.67 -6.08
C PRO A 238 17.31 3.03 -5.52
N TRP A 239 16.82 3.37 -4.33
CA TRP A 239 17.10 4.62 -3.60
C TRP A 239 17.26 5.86 -4.51
N PRO A 240 16.25 6.23 -5.31
CA PRO A 240 16.45 7.19 -6.39
C PRO A 240 16.55 8.64 -5.90
N VAL A 241 17.00 9.52 -6.81
CA VAL A 241 17.00 10.98 -6.64
C VAL A 241 15.90 11.62 -7.45
N MET A 242 15.04 12.42 -6.80
CA MET A 242 14.09 13.29 -7.46
C MET A 242 14.61 14.74 -7.41
N LYS A 243 14.92 15.32 -8.57
CA LYS A 243 15.19 16.75 -8.67
C LYS A 243 13.87 17.51 -8.55
N VAL A 244 13.78 18.42 -7.59
CA VAL A 244 12.57 19.21 -7.32
C VAL A 244 12.87 20.69 -7.48
N LYS A 245 11.89 21.45 -8.00
CA LYS A 245 11.92 22.92 -7.95
C LYS A 245 11.57 23.36 -6.51
N GLY A 246 12.06 24.51 -6.06
CA GLY A 246 11.71 25.05 -4.73
C GLY A 246 10.27 25.57 -4.66
N ARG A 247 9.30 24.65 -4.56
CA ARG A 247 7.85 24.88 -4.48
C ARG A 247 7.13 23.65 -3.93
N LYS A 248 5.79 23.70 -3.81
CA LYS A 248 4.98 22.56 -3.35
C LYS A 248 4.89 21.43 -4.38
N TYR A 249 5.00 20.19 -3.92
CA TYR A 249 4.74 18.97 -4.67
C TYR A 249 3.72 18.12 -3.94
N ARG A 250 2.87 17.44 -4.71
CA ARG A 250 1.93 16.42 -4.25
C ARG A 250 2.51 15.05 -4.54
N LEU A 251 2.72 14.24 -3.51
CA LEU A 251 3.30 12.90 -3.58
C LEU A 251 2.21 11.88 -3.28
N ARG A 252 1.85 11.07 -4.28
CA ARG A 252 0.80 10.05 -4.20
C ARG A 252 1.46 8.70 -3.85
N LEU A 253 1.53 8.36 -2.58
CA LEU A 253 2.25 7.18 -2.11
C LEU A 253 1.37 5.94 -2.19
N VAL A 254 1.96 4.84 -2.67
CA VAL A 254 1.38 3.50 -2.67
C VAL A 254 2.41 2.54 -2.09
N ASN A 255 2.09 1.83 -1.01
CA ASN A 255 2.95 0.75 -0.53
C ASN A 255 2.56 -0.55 -1.26
N ALA A 256 3.36 -0.92 -2.26
CA ALA A 256 3.21 -2.13 -3.06
C ALA A 256 4.17 -3.26 -2.61
N SER A 257 4.70 -3.19 -1.38
CA SER A 257 5.48 -4.27 -0.78
C SER A 257 4.54 -5.40 -0.36
N ASN A 258 5.01 -6.65 -0.36
CA ASN A 258 4.18 -7.72 0.21
C ASN A 258 4.09 -7.61 1.75
N LEU A 259 5.19 -7.23 2.41
CA LEU A 259 5.32 -7.35 3.87
C LEU A 259 5.88 -6.09 4.56
N ARG A 260 6.62 -5.24 3.84
CA ARG A 260 7.32 -4.10 4.46
C ARG A 260 6.39 -2.95 4.79
N PHE A 261 6.56 -2.42 5.99
CA PHE A 261 5.91 -1.19 6.44
C PHE A 261 6.92 -0.06 6.28
N PHE A 262 6.42 1.14 5.94
CA PHE A 262 7.23 2.33 5.90
C PHE A 262 6.76 3.32 6.97
N ALA A 263 7.66 3.74 7.86
CA ALA A 263 7.48 4.89 8.74
C ALA A 263 8.34 6.02 8.15
N LEU A 264 7.69 6.86 7.35
CA LEU A 264 8.36 7.83 6.49
C LEU A 264 8.55 9.16 7.19
N GLU A 265 9.79 9.66 7.21
CA GLU A 265 10.13 10.99 7.74
C GLU A 265 11.19 11.67 6.89
N LEU A 266 11.18 13.01 6.87
CA LEU A 266 12.24 13.79 6.22
C LEU A 266 13.50 13.79 7.11
N SER A 267 14.68 13.77 6.49
CA SER A 267 15.95 13.63 7.21
C SER A 267 16.27 14.75 8.19
N ASP A 268 15.66 15.92 8.00
CA ASP A 268 15.77 17.08 8.88
C ASP A 268 14.68 17.14 9.96
N GLY A 269 13.74 16.18 9.98
CA GLY A 269 12.61 16.15 10.90
C GLY A 269 11.48 17.14 10.57
N SER A 270 11.54 17.83 9.43
CA SER A 270 10.51 18.78 9.02
C SER A 270 9.17 18.07 8.78
N PRO A 271 8.03 18.72 9.09
CA PRO A 271 6.72 18.12 8.83
C PRO A 271 6.42 18.09 7.33
N MET A 272 5.75 17.03 6.93
CA MET A 272 5.02 16.89 5.67
C MET A 272 3.53 17.18 5.94
N THR A 273 2.74 17.44 4.91
CA THR A 273 1.29 17.65 5.08
C THR A 273 0.52 16.53 4.41
N GLN A 274 -0.11 15.65 5.19
CA GLN A 274 -1.01 14.64 4.64
C GLN A 274 -2.34 15.29 4.25
N ILE A 275 -2.78 15.05 3.01
CA ILE A 275 -4.03 15.58 2.46
C ILE A 275 -5.01 14.47 2.09
N GLY A 276 -4.56 13.21 2.01
CA GLY A 276 -5.40 12.07 1.66
C GLY A 276 -4.96 10.74 2.29
N SER A 277 -5.91 9.81 2.35
CA SER A 277 -5.77 8.40 2.73
C SER A 277 -6.23 7.49 1.58
N ASP A 278 -6.37 6.18 1.81
CA ASP A 278 -6.76 5.18 0.80
C ASP A 278 -7.93 5.63 -0.08
N GLY A 279 -8.99 6.16 0.55
CA GLY A 279 -10.23 6.53 -0.10
C GLY A 279 -10.35 7.99 -0.53
N GLY A 280 -9.23 8.69 -0.68
CA GLY A 280 -9.19 10.07 -1.17
C GLY A 280 -8.84 11.08 -0.09
N LEU A 281 -9.31 12.32 -0.27
CA LEU A 281 -8.95 13.45 0.59
C LEU A 281 -9.43 13.26 2.05
N LEU A 282 -8.58 13.67 2.99
CA LEU A 282 -8.98 13.97 4.37
C LEU A 282 -9.83 15.24 4.37
N GLU A 283 -10.64 15.50 5.40
CA GLU A 283 -11.45 16.74 5.45
C GLU A 283 -10.58 18.00 5.56
N LYS A 284 -9.42 17.89 6.20
CA LYS A 284 -8.45 18.97 6.38
C LYS A 284 -7.02 18.45 6.21
N PRO A 285 -6.05 19.31 5.84
CA PRO A 285 -4.65 18.93 5.82
C PRO A 285 -4.16 18.59 7.24
N VAL A 286 -3.36 17.53 7.36
CA VAL A 286 -2.80 17.05 8.62
C VAL A 286 -1.28 17.16 8.56
N PRO A 287 -0.67 18.13 9.27
CA PRO A 287 0.78 18.16 9.43
C PRO A 287 1.26 16.90 10.15
N THR A 288 2.25 16.22 9.59
CA THR A 288 2.84 15.01 10.16
C THR A 288 4.34 15.00 9.97
N THR A 289 5.09 14.69 11.03
CA THR A 289 6.54 14.47 10.97
C THR A 289 6.87 13.02 10.57
N GLN A 290 5.93 12.10 10.73
CA GLN A 290 6.08 10.69 10.40
C GLN A 290 4.79 10.11 9.83
N LEU A 291 4.86 9.52 8.63
CA LEU A 291 3.74 8.82 8.01
C LEU A 291 3.96 7.31 8.09
N LEU A 292 3.10 6.59 8.81
CA LEU A 292 3.00 5.13 8.71
C LEU A 292 2.24 4.76 7.43
N LEU A 293 2.83 3.89 6.61
CA LEU A 293 2.24 3.38 5.38
C LEU A 293 2.51 1.88 5.25
N THR A 294 1.47 1.07 5.41
CA THR A 294 1.54 -0.40 5.41
C THR A 294 1.09 -1.02 4.07
N PRO A 295 1.42 -2.29 3.75
CA PRO A 295 1.12 -2.90 2.45
C PRO A 295 -0.33 -2.75 1.97
N GLY A 296 -0.54 -2.12 0.81
CA GLY A 296 -1.88 -1.84 0.25
C GLY A 296 -2.48 -0.48 0.66
N GLU A 297 -1.94 0.19 1.69
CA GLU A 297 -2.35 1.55 2.02
C GLU A 297 -1.82 2.58 1.02
N ARG A 298 -2.59 3.67 0.88
CA ARG A 298 -2.20 4.85 0.12
C ARG A 298 -2.31 6.09 0.99
N ALA A 299 -1.42 7.03 0.73
CA ALA A 299 -1.46 8.35 1.33
C ALA A 299 -1.07 9.39 0.32
N ASP A 300 -1.54 10.62 0.54
CA ASP A 300 -1.20 11.75 -0.29
C ASP A 300 -0.55 12.82 0.56
N LEU A 301 0.68 13.19 0.23
CA LEU A 301 1.49 14.16 0.98
C LEU A 301 1.76 15.39 0.12
N VAL A 302 1.68 16.56 0.73
CA VAL A 302 2.26 17.78 0.19
C VAL A 302 3.55 18.10 0.94
N VAL A 303 4.62 18.31 0.18
CA VAL A 303 5.91 18.80 0.67
C VAL A 303 6.20 20.13 0.01
N ASP A 304 6.43 21.17 0.80
CA ASP A 304 6.83 22.48 0.30
C ASP A 304 8.35 22.57 0.24
N PHE A 305 8.92 22.48 -0.96
CA PHE A 305 10.37 22.62 -1.13
C PHE A 305 10.84 24.07 -1.20
N ALA A 306 9.93 25.06 -1.24
CA ALA A 306 10.32 26.48 -1.26
C ALA A 306 11.00 26.92 0.04
N GLN A 307 10.72 26.23 1.17
CA GLN A 307 11.35 26.52 2.45
C GLN A 307 12.85 26.23 2.48
N TYR A 308 13.34 25.36 1.58
CA TYR A 308 14.75 24.98 1.52
C TYR A 308 15.57 25.91 0.61
N ARG A 309 16.89 25.91 0.84
CA ARG A 309 17.84 26.61 -0.05
C ARG A 309 18.08 25.75 -1.29
N PRO A 310 18.24 26.34 -2.49
CA PRO A 310 18.74 25.60 -3.64
C PRO A 310 20.07 24.91 -3.30
N GLY A 311 20.21 23.65 -3.71
CA GLY A 311 21.33 22.77 -3.36
C GLY A 311 21.09 21.91 -2.11
N THR A 312 20.03 22.15 -1.33
CA THR A 312 19.65 21.26 -0.23
C THR A 312 19.34 19.85 -0.77
N GLN A 313 19.95 18.84 -0.14
CA GLN A 313 19.64 17.44 -0.36
C GLN A 313 18.87 16.92 0.85
N LEU A 314 17.63 16.47 0.61
CA LEU A 314 16.71 16.03 1.67
C LEU A 314 16.36 14.56 1.46
N VAL A 315 16.66 13.70 2.43
CA VAL A 315 16.38 12.26 2.30
C VAL A 315 15.02 11.95 2.91
N LEU A 316 14.17 11.23 2.18
CA LEU A 316 13.03 10.54 2.75
C LEU A 316 13.53 9.23 3.37
N LYS A 317 13.43 9.12 4.68
CA LYS A 317 13.88 7.96 5.45
C LYS A 317 12.71 7.03 5.73
N ASN A 318 13.04 5.78 6.02
CA ASN A 318 12.16 4.82 6.65
C ASN A 318 12.75 4.46 8.02
N VAL A 319 12.00 4.67 9.10
CA VAL A 319 12.49 4.42 10.47
C VAL A 319 11.90 3.17 11.11
N MET A 320 11.30 2.28 10.30
CA MET A 320 10.78 1.00 10.76
C MET A 320 11.04 -0.13 9.75
N GLY A 321 10.69 -1.35 10.14
CA GLY A 321 10.71 -2.50 9.26
C GLY A 321 11.96 -3.36 9.43
N PRO A 322 12.00 -4.52 8.78
CA PRO A 322 13.06 -5.50 8.99
C PRO A 322 14.31 -5.14 8.18
N GLY A 323 15.46 -5.59 8.65
CA GLY A 323 16.76 -5.43 7.98
C GLY A 323 17.65 -4.35 8.61
N PRO A 324 18.92 -4.24 8.15
CA PRO A 324 19.88 -3.29 8.68
C PRO A 324 19.51 -1.85 8.28
N VAL A 325 19.51 -0.93 9.24
CA VAL A 325 19.07 0.47 9.05
C VAL A 325 19.91 1.20 8.00
N GLU A 326 21.17 0.84 7.86
CA GLU A 326 22.09 1.36 6.85
C GLU A 326 21.69 0.99 5.41
N GLU A 327 20.96 -0.11 5.21
CA GLU A 327 20.46 -0.56 3.90
C GLU A 327 19.02 -0.07 3.67
N VAL A 328 18.14 -0.27 4.66
CA VAL A 328 16.68 -0.09 4.47
C VAL A 328 16.13 1.21 5.07
N GLY A 329 16.97 1.98 5.76
CA GLY A 329 16.59 3.22 6.45
C GLY A 329 16.44 4.42 5.52
N GLN A 330 16.92 4.32 4.28
CA GLN A 330 16.78 5.33 3.24
C GLN A 330 15.79 4.87 2.19
N VAL A 331 14.96 5.78 1.68
CA VAL A 331 13.95 5.48 0.65
C VAL A 331 14.29 6.18 -0.67
N MET A 332 14.45 7.49 -0.64
CA MET A 332 14.83 8.32 -1.79
C MET A 332 15.37 9.67 -1.33
N ARG A 333 15.95 10.45 -2.24
CA ARG A 333 16.44 11.81 -1.95
C ARG A 333 15.81 12.84 -2.87
N PHE A 334 15.47 13.99 -2.32
CA PHE A 334 15.06 15.17 -3.05
C PHE A 334 16.25 16.13 -3.19
N ASP A 335 16.57 16.50 -4.43
CA ASP A 335 17.59 17.50 -4.73
C ASP A 335 16.88 18.82 -5.05
N VAL A 336 16.92 19.77 -4.11
CA VAL A 336 16.18 21.03 -4.21
C VAL A 336 16.89 22.00 -5.15
N GLY A 337 16.22 22.37 -6.24
CA GLY A 337 16.67 23.37 -7.20
C GLY A 337 16.21 24.79 -6.88
N ALA A 338 16.22 25.65 -7.90
CA ALA A 338 15.79 27.04 -7.76
C ALA A 338 14.31 27.13 -7.35
N ARG A 339 13.99 28.16 -6.55
CA ARG A 339 12.59 28.56 -6.29
C ARG A 339 11.96 29.05 -7.58
N VAL A 340 10.70 28.68 -7.80
CA VAL A 340 9.91 29.12 -8.96
C VAL A 340 8.52 29.52 -8.51
N HIS A 341 7.81 30.28 -9.35
CA HIS A 341 6.42 30.66 -9.07
C HIS A 341 5.54 29.41 -8.83
N ASP A 342 4.72 29.45 -7.79
CA ASP A 342 3.85 28.35 -7.38
C ASP A 342 2.41 28.84 -7.16
N PRO A 343 1.51 28.67 -8.15
CA PRO A 343 0.11 29.04 -7.99
C PRO A 343 -0.71 28.03 -7.17
N SER A 344 -0.12 26.86 -6.82
CA SER A 344 -0.86 25.82 -6.09
C SER A 344 -1.16 26.22 -4.65
N ARG A 345 -2.22 25.65 -4.10
CA ARG A 345 -2.70 25.87 -2.72
C ARG A 345 -2.88 24.53 -2.00
N VAL A 346 -2.97 24.61 -0.68
CA VAL A 346 -3.43 23.51 0.19
C VAL A 346 -4.52 24.12 1.09
N PRO A 347 -5.80 24.07 0.66
CA PRO A 347 -6.89 24.69 1.43
C PRO A 347 -7.05 24.06 2.82
N ALA A 348 -7.53 24.85 3.80
CA ALA A 348 -7.79 24.35 5.15
C ALA A 348 -8.94 23.33 5.21
N THR A 349 -9.85 23.37 4.23
CA THR A 349 -10.90 22.38 4.00
C THR A 349 -10.67 21.76 2.63
N LEU A 350 -10.42 20.47 2.59
CA LEU A 350 -10.12 19.71 1.38
C LEU A 350 -11.37 18.99 0.85
N THR A 351 -12.19 18.46 1.76
CA THR A 351 -13.46 17.82 1.42
C THR A 351 -14.40 17.84 2.63
N SER A 352 -15.65 17.43 2.44
CA SER A 352 -16.58 17.12 3.52
C SER A 352 -16.96 15.65 3.42
N LEU A 353 -16.73 14.91 4.51
CA LEU A 353 -17.10 13.50 4.55
C LEU A 353 -18.55 13.37 4.99
N PRO A 354 -19.33 12.45 4.39
CA PRO A 354 -20.71 12.24 4.81
C PRO A 354 -20.79 11.92 6.30
N THR A 355 -21.81 12.45 6.97
CA THR A 355 -22.10 12.09 8.35
C THR A 355 -22.21 10.56 8.48
N PRO A 356 -21.50 9.95 9.43
CA PRO A 356 -21.60 8.52 9.70
C PRO A 356 -23.06 8.08 9.88
N ARG A 357 -23.49 7.08 9.10
CA ARG A 357 -24.81 6.44 9.31
C ARG A 357 -24.78 5.67 10.62
N LYS A 358 -25.94 5.58 11.29
CA LYS A 358 -26.07 4.76 12.50
C LYS A 358 -25.88 3.28 12.14
N ALA A 359 -25.00 2.59 12.86
CA ALA A 359 -24.82 1.16 12.68
C ALA A 359 -26.06 0.39 13.13
N THR A 360 -26.43 -0.62 12.35
CA THR A 360 -27.57 -1.52 12.61
C THR A 360 -27.12 -2.88 13.16
N VAL A 361 -25.85 -3.23 12.98
CA VAL A 361 -25.25 -4.50 13.42
C VAL A 361 -23.81 -4.23 13.88
N GLU A 362 -23.37 -4.95 14.91
CA GLU A 362 -21.96 -5.00 15.31
C GLU A 362 -21.44 -6.44 15.18
N ARG A 363 -20.18 -6.58 14.73
CA ARG A 363 -19.52 -7.88 14.54
C ARG A 363 -18.09 -7.84 15.05
N SER A 364 -17.56 -9.02 15.38
CA SER A 364 -16.17 -9.19 15.78
C SER A 364 -15.45 -10.16 14.87
N PHE A 365 -14.24 -9.81 14.50
CA PHE A 365 -13.34 -10.58 13.64
C PHE A 365 -11.99 -10.70 14.33
N GLN A 366 -11.41 -11.89 14.29
CA GLN A 366 -10.09 -12.17 14.82
C GLN A 366 -9.17 -12.58 13.68
N LEU A 367 -8.05 -11.86 13.56
CA LEU A 367 -6.94 -12.19 12.67
C LEU A 367 -5.89 -12.95 13.49
N SER A 368 -5.40 -14.07 12.97
CA SER A 368 -4.31 -14.81 13.60
C SER A 368 -3.52 -15.62 12.58
N MET A 369 -2.26 -15.87 12.89
CA MET A 369 -1.38 -16.73 12.13
C MET A 369 -0.81 -17.85 13.02
N ASP A 370 -0.47 -18.99 12.43
CA ASP A 370 0.30 -20.02 13.13
C ASP A 370 1.75 -19.57 13.36
N GLU A 371 1.98 -18.97 14.53
CA GLU A 371 3.29 -18.48 14.97
C GLU A 371 4.22 -19.60 15.49
N THR A 372 3.74 -20.85 15.56
CA THR A 372 4.59 -22.00 15.91
C THR A 372 5.48 -22.43 14.74
N GLY A 373 5.10 -22.05 13.51
CA GLY A 373 5.76 -22.45 12.28
C GLY A 373 5.41 -23.86 11.79
N ALA A 374 4.43 -24.54 12.41
CA ALA A 374 4.03 -25.89 12.00
C ALA A 374 3.33 -25.92 10.64
N THR A 375 2.51 -24.90 10.35
CA THR A 375 1.71 -24.78 9.12
C THR A 375 1.96 -23.47 8.37
N GLN A 376 2.46 -22.43 9.05
CA GLN A 376 2.56 -21.05 8.53
C GLN A 376 1.23 -20.53 7.93
N GLN A 377 0.10 -21.07 8.37
CA GLN A 377 -1.21 -20.74 7.85
C GLN A 377 -1.76 -19.47 8.51
N GLY A 378 -2.43 -18.64 7.71
CA GLY A 378 -3.20 -17.50 8.17
C GLY A 378 -4.68 -17.83 8.37
N TYR A 379 -5.32 -17.20 9.35
CA TYR A 379 -6.70 -17.45 9.76
C TYR A 379 -7.50 -16.16 9.95
N ILE A 380 -8.78 -16.21 9.61
CA ILE A 380 -9.80 -15.27 10.06
C ILE A 380 -10.85 -16.05 10.84
N ASN A 381 -11.11 -15.65 12.09
CA ASN A 381 -12.01 -16.36 13.01
C ASN A 381 -11.66 -17.85 13.16
N GLY A 382 -10.36 -18.16 13.19
CA GLY A 382 -9.84 -19.53 13.31
C GLY A 382 -10.01 -20.40 12.05
N LYS A 383 -10.37 -19.81 10.90
CA LYS A 383 -10.57 -20.53 9.64
C LYS A 383 -9.59 -20.04 8.58
N GLY A 384 -8.95 -20.99 7.89
CA GLY A 384 -8.23 -20.71 6.65
C GLY A 384 -9.20 -20.46 5.50
N TYR A 385 -8.70 -19.84 4.43
CA TYR A 385 -9.51 -19.52 3.26
C TYR A 385 -10.15 -20.76 2.63
N ASP A 386 -11.44 -20.67 2.35
CA ASP A 386 -12.19 -21.63 1.53
C ASP A 386 -12.99 -20.82 0.51
N PRO A 387 -12.70 -20.92 -0.79
CA PRO A 387 -13.37 -20.11 -1.81
C PRO A 387 -14.87 -20.40 -1.93
N ASN A 388 -15.35 -21.54 -1.43
CA ASN A 388 -16.77 -21.92 -1.49
C ASN A 388 -17.54 -21.50 -0.22
N ARG A 389 -16.85 -21.02 0.81
CA ARG A 389 -17.45 -20.65 2.09
C ARG A 389 -17.81 -19.16 2.09
N ILE A 390 -19.02 -18.86 2.54
CA ILE A 390 -19.43 -17.50 2.92
C ILE A 390 -19.26 -17.38 4.43
N ASP A 391 -18.27 -16.59 4.86
CA ASP A 391 -17.95 -16.39 6.28
C ASP A 391 -18.89 -15.38 6.94
N THR A 392 -19.34 -14.38 6.19
CA THR A 392 -20.22 -13.31 6.69
C THR A 392 -21.32 -13.00 5.67
N THR A 393 -22.57 -12.90 6.12
CA THR A 393 -23.68 -12.38 5.30
C THR A 393 -24.11 -11.02 5.85
N VAL A 394 -24.17 -10.01 4.98
CA VAL A 394 -24.56 -8.63 5.29
C VAL A 394 -25.74 -8.23 4.42
N ASN A 395 -26.69 -7.47 4.99
CA ASN A 395 -27.83 -6.99 4.22
C ASN A 395 -27.43 -5.76 3.38
N TRP A 396 -27.86 -5.70 2.13
CA TRP A 396 -27.67 -4.50 1.32
C TRP A 396 -28.32 -3.27 2.00
N GLY A 397 -27.61 -2.15 1.98
CA GLY A 397 -27.98 -0.90 2.64
C GLY A 397 -27.59 -0.82 4.11
N ALA A 398 -27.14 -1.92 4.73
CA ALA A 398 -26.74 -1.92 6.13
C ALA A 398 -25.46 -1.09 6.35
N THR A 399 -25.43 -0.40 7.48
CA THR A 399 -24.20 0.13 8.07
C THR A 399 -23.87 -0.74 9.29
N GLU A 400 -22.68 -1.30 9.35
CA GLU A 400 -22.25 -2.17 10.44
C GLU A 400 -20.98 -1.63 11.11
N ILE A 401 -20.78 -1.97 12.37
CA ILE A 401 -19.49 -1.81 13.06
C ILE A 401 -18.77 -3.16 13.06
N TRP A 402 -17.59 -3.19 12.46
CA TRP A 402 -16.72 -4.37 12.45
C TRP A 402 -15.56 -4.12 13.41
N THR A 403 -15.52 -4.89 14.50
CA THR A 403 -14.42 -4.90 15.46
C THR A 403 -13.39 -5.94 15.02
N VAL A 404 -12.20 -5.51 14.61
CA VAL A 404 -11.14 -6.38 14.11
C VAL A 404 -10.01 -6.43 15.13
N THR A 405 -9.72 -7.61 15.66
CA THR A 405 -8.67 -7.85 16.65
C THR A 405 -7.56 -8.70 16.05
N ASN A 406 -6.31 -8.33 16.29
CA ASN A 406 -5.17 -9.19 16.00
C ASN A 406 -4.83 -10.03 17.24
N ALA A 407 -5.05 -11.35 17.14
CA ALA A 407 -4.75 -12.30 18.20
C ALA A 407 -3.35 -12.91 18.11
N SER A 408 -2.58 -12.61 17.07
CA SER A 408 -1.15 -12.94 17.02
C SER A 408 -0.35 -12.13 18.05
N THR A 409 0.74 -12.72 18.50
CA THR A 409 1.60 -12.20 19.57
C THR A 409 2.81 -11.42 19.05
N LEU A 410 3.28 -11.73 17.84
CA LEU A 410 4.45 -11.14 17.22
C LEU A 410 4.12 -10.53 15.85
N ILE A 411 3.17 -11.12 15.13
CA ILE A 411 2.93 -10.81 13.73
C ILE A 411 1.83 -9.73 13.59
N PRO A 412 2.10 -8.57 12.97
CA PRO A 412 1.06 -7.61 12.63
C PRO A 412 0.19 -8.11 11.47
N HIS A 413 -1.01 -7.58 11.33
CA HIS A 413 -1.89 -7.88 10.21
C HIS A 413 -2.42 -6.60 9.59
N ASN A 414 -2.70 -6.62 8.28
CA ASN A 414 -3.20 -5.46 7.57
C ASN A 414 -4.58 -5.75 6.97
N PHE A 415 -5.65 -5.37 7.65
CA PHE A 415 -6.99 -5.76 7.27
C PHE A 415 -7.50 -4.95 6.07
N HIS A 416 -7.85 -5.63 4.98
CA HIS A 416 -8.44 -5.03 3.79
C HIS A 416 -9.83 -5.60 3.50
N MET A 417 -10.75 -4.75 3.05
CA MET A 417 -12.07 -5.13 2.55
C MET A 417 -12.26 -4.66 1.11
N HIS A 418 -12.67 -5.57 0.23
CA HIS A 418 -13.13 -5.22 -1.11
C HIS A 418 -14.49 -4.49 -1.04
N LEU A 419 -14.93 -3.93 -2.17
CA LEU A 419 -16.17 -3.16 -2.38
C LEU A 419 -16.27 -1.83 -1.63
N VAL A 420 -15.93 -1.82 -0.34
CA VAL A 420 -16.27 -0.75 0.59
C VAL A 420 -15.05 0.07 0.97
N GLN A 421 -15.30 1.33 1.30
CA GLN A 421 -14.42 2.11 2.14
C GLN A 421 -15.09 2.29 3.50
N PHE A 422 -14.30 2.22 4.56
CA PHE A 422 -14.73 2.33 5.95
C PHE A 422 -14.13 3.56 6.64
N ARG A 423 -14.71 3.88 7.80
CA ARG A 423 -14.20 4.85 8.76
C ARG A 423 -13.59 4.08 9.93
N VAL A 424 -12.36 4.39 10.32
CA VAL A 424 -11.81 3.88 11.58
C VAL A 424 -12.40 4.73 12.71
N LEU A 425 -13.15 4.11 13.61
CA LEU A 425 -13.84 4.78 14.71
C LEU A 425 -12.98 4.87 15.96
N GLU A 426 -12.31 3.78 16.30
CA GLU A 426 -11.47 3.67 17.48
C GLU A 426 -10.29 2.71 17.23
N ARG A 427 -9.21 2.91 17.99
CA ARG A 427 -8.10 1.97 18.15
C ARG A 427 -7.92 1.71 19.64
N ASP A 428 -8.00 0.44 20.04
CA ASP A 428 -7.84 0.00 21.43
C ASP A 428 -8.75 0.74 22.43
N GLY A 429 -10.00 1.03 22.00
CA GLY A 429 -10.96 1.82 22.76
C GLY A 429 -10.66 3.32 22.84
N GLY A 430 -9.59 3.79 22.19
CA GLY A 430 -9.17 5.19 22.13
C GLY A 430 -9.45 5.86 20.77
N PRO A 431 -9.23 7.19 20.69
CA PRO A 431 -9.45 7.96 19.47
C PRO A 431 -8.47 7.57 18.36
N VAL A 432 -8.91 7.72 17.10
CA VAL A 432 -8.04 7.51 15.94
C VAL A 432 -7.16 8.73 15.65
N PRO A 433 -5.92 8.54 15.18
CA PRO A 433 -5.08 9.62 14.71
C PRO A 433 -5.73 10.40 13.55
N ALA A 434 -5.47 11.70 13.46
CA ALA A 434 -6.01 12.55 12.39
C ALA A 434 -5.63 12.08 10.97
N SER A 435 -4.49 11.40 10.84
CA SER A 435 -4.02 10.77 9.59
C SER A 435 -4.92 9.64 9.08
N GLU A 436 -5.74 9.06 9.95
CA GLU A 436 -6.67 7.98 9.64
C GLU A 436 -8.14 8.41 9.69
N ALA A 437 -8.40 9.68 9.99
CA ALA A 437 -9.74 10.25 10.06
C ALA A 437 -10.40 10.44 8.67
N GLY A 438 -9.84 9.83 7.61
CA GLY A 438 -10.33 9.79 6.24
C GLY A 438 -11.13 8.53 5.93
N ARG A 439 -11.38 8.30 4.63
CA ARG A 439 -11.89 7.00 4.17
C ARG A 439 -10.71 6.05 4.01
N LYS A 440 -10.82 4.85 4.55
CA LYS A 440 -9.83 3.79 4.43
C LYS A 440 -10.45 2.53 3.84
N ASP A 441 -9.64 1.71 3.21
CA ASP A 441 -10.04 0.35 2.80
C ASP A 441 -9.03 -0.69 3.29
N THR A 442 -7.89 -0.25 3.81
CA THR A 442 -6.87 -1.08 4.42
C THR A 442 -6.47 -0.47 5.76
N VAL A 443 -6.32 -1.27 6.81
CA VAL A 443 -5.95 -0.79 8.15
C VAL A 443 -5.08 -1.78 8.88
N VAL A 444 -3.94 -1.29 9.38
CA VAL A 444 -3.04 -2.09 10.20
C VAL A 444 -3.64 -2.38 11.58
N VAL A 445 -3.47 -3.62 12.04
CA VAL A 445 -3.81 -4.10 13.38
C VAL A 445 -2.56 -4.78 13.94
N MET A 446 -1.85 -4.09 14.84
CA MET A 446 -0.63 -4.60 15.49
C MET A 446 -0.93 -5.77 16.43
N PRO A 447 0.06 -6.59 16.85
CA PRO A 447 -0.17 -7.68 17.80
C PRO A 447 -0.93 -7.23 19.06
N GLY A 448 -2.01 -7.94 19.40
CA GLY A 448 -2.89 -7.61 20.52
C GLY A 448 -3.80 -6.40 20.32
N GLN A 449 -3.69 -5.68 19.19
CA GLN A 449 -4.46 -4.48 18.90
C GLN A 449 -5.89 -4.82 18.46
N THR A 450 -6.82 -3.90 18.74
CA THR A 450 -8.18 -3.93 18.19
C THR A 450 -8.55 -2.60 17.53
N VAL A 451 -9.26 -2.67 16.41
CA VAL A 451 -9.83 -1.50 15.71
C VAL A 451 -11.32 -1.68 15.49
N LYS A 452 -12.11 -0.60 15.58
CA LYS A 452 -13.52 -0.62 15.10
C LYS A 452 -13.67 0.16 13.82
N LEU A 453 -14.34 -0.46 12.86
CA LEU A 453 -14.56 0.07 11.53
C LEU A 453 -16.05 0.29 11.30
N LEU A 454 -16.45 1.47 10.86
CA LEU A 454 -17.81 1.71 10.36
C LEU A 454 -17.85 1.46 8.86
N VAL A 455 -18.64 0.48 8.46
CA VAL A 455 -18.71 -0.02 7.08
C VAL A 455 -20.13 0.10 6.58
N THR A 456 -20.34 0.55 5.33
CA THR A 456 -21.68 0.63 4.72
C THR A 456 -21.70 -0.15 3.41
N PHE A 457 -22.71 -1.03 3.26
CA PHE A 457 -22.81 -1.99 2.16
C PHE A 457 -23.96 -1.62 1.21
N ASP A 458 -23.85 -0.51 0.49
CA ASP A 458 -24.96 0.05 -0.30
C ASP A 458 -24.66 0.24 -1.79
N SER A 459 -23.50 -0.17 -2.28
CA SER A 459 -23.11 0.01 -3.69
C SER A 459 -23.40 -1.20 -4.58
N HIS A 460 -23.00 -2.40 -4.18
CA HIS A 460 -23.20 -3.62 -4.97
C HIS A 460 -23.61 -4.81 -4.09
N ARG A 461 -24.34 -5.75 -4.69
CA ARG A 461 -24.65 -7.06 -4.10
C ARG A 461 -23.68 -8.12 -4.63
N GLY A 462 -23.52 -9.20 -3.88
CA GLY A 462 -22.70 -10.35 -4.27
C GLY A 462 -21.63 -10.72 -3.26
N VAL A 463 -20.69 -11.56 -3.68
CA VAL A 463 -19.63 -12.11 -2.83
C VAL A 463 -18.34 -11.33 -3.07
N PHE A 464 -17.69 -10.92 -1.98
CA PHE A 464 -16.45 -10.15 -1.99
C PHE A 464 -15.50 -10.67 -0.90
N PRO A 465 -14.19 -10.63 -1.11
CA PRO A 465 -13.24 -11.03 -0.08
C PRO A 465 -12.94 -9.90 0.91
N TYR A 466 -12.49 -10.30 2.08
CA TYR A 466 -11.79 -9.46 3.05
C TYR A 466 -10.63 -10.27 3.63
N HIS A 467 -9.47 -9.66 3.80
CA HIS A 467 -8.24 -10.41 4.05
C HIS A 467 -7.14 -9.58 4.67
N CYS A 468 -6.06 -10.25 5.05
CA CYS A 468 -4.80 -9.59 5.33
C CYS A 468 -4.12 -9.18 4.02
N HIS A 469 -3.71 -7.92 3.95
CA HIS A 469 -3.00 -7.33 2.81
C HIS A 469 -1.48 -7.30 3.02
N LEU A 470 -1.00 -7.96 4.07
CA LEU A 470 0.33 -8.55 4.00
C LEU A 470 0.19 -9.72 3.02
N ILE A 471 0.58 -9.48 1.77
CA ILE A 471 0.17 -10.30 0.61
C ILE A 471 0.57 -11.77 0.81
N ASP A 472 1.70 -12.01 1.47
CA ASP A 472 2.14 -13.36 1.81
C ASP A 472 1.16 -14.04 2.80
N HIS A 473 0.60 -13.31 3.77
CA HIS A 473 -0.41 -13.85 4.70
C HIS A 473 -1.75 -14.13 4.00
N GLY A 474 -2.14 -13.30 3.01
CA GLY A 474 -3.30 -13.55 2.15
C GLY A 474 -3.12 -14.83 1.33
N GLY A 475 -1.94 -15.00 0.72
CA GLY A 475 -1.53 -16.22 0.01
C GLY A 475 -1.43 -17.47 0.89
N MET A 476 -1.10 -17.29 2.18
CA MET A 476 -1.17 -18.31 3.23
C MET A 476 -2.59 -18.52 3.78
N GLY A 477 -3.62 -17.94 3.17
CA GLY A 477 -5.02 -18.20 3.47
C GLY A 477 -5.66 -17.33 4.56
N MET A 478 -5.06 -16.21 4.98
CA MET A 478 -5.72 -15.21 5.83
C MET A 478 -6.73 -14.36 5.03
N MET A 479 -7.75 -15.03 4.50
CA MET A 479 -8.79 -14.47 3.65
C MET A 479 -10.13 -15.12 3.98
N ALA A 480 -11.20 -14.37 3.82
CA ALA A 480 -12.57 -14.81 4.05
C ALA A 480 -13.52 -14.11 3.08
N ASN A 481 -14.71 -14.67 2.87
CA ASN A 481 -15.70 -14.09 1.97
C ASN A 481 -16.87 -13.48 2.76
N PHE A 482 -17.29 -12.28 2.39
CA PHE A 482 -18.59 -11.75 2.80
C PHE A 482 -19.54 -11.70 1.60
N LYS A 483 -20.85 -11.86 1.87
CA LYS A 483 -21.91 -11.77 0.87
C LYS A 483 -22.89 -10.67 1.23
N VAL A 484 -23.05 -9.70 0.35
CA VAL A 484 -24.09 -8.68 0.42
C VAL A 484 -25.35 -9.22 -0.26
N VAL A 485 -26.44 -9.38 0.49
CA VAL A 485 -27.73 -9.91 0.02
C VAL A 485 -28.78 -8.84 -0.25
#